data_AF-F0ICN1-F1
#
_entry.id   AF-F0ICN1-F1
#
_cell.length_a   1.000
_cell.length_b   1.000
_cell.length_c   1.000
_cell.angle_alpha   90.00
_cell.angle_beta   90.00
_cell.angle_gamma   90.00
#
_symmetry.space_group_name_H-M   'P 1'
#
loop_
_entity.id
_entity.type
_entity.pdbx_description
1 polymer ?
#
loop_
_entity_poly.entity_id
_entity_poly.type
_entity_poly.pdbx_seq_one_letter_code
_entity_poly.pdbx_strand_id
1 'polypeptide(L)'
;MSRIYKVKKGDTLQLIAEKFQISVSDLRHYHNMRCELWELLEQKLTSKTERIILPSEEELIILQEHQQAVLKEQERPSRYLDKKFYAKDYDVKEVVLTSDKEVKTDYSLSLQMEKAEKGWSMIVNTTYQEADTKFTELATACMQAMQPLRYHLSINGGITDIENHREIIERFTQKRIDIEGYFEGELAKSYTDAFYEKLIDKEYMIERLQMSFLNQVLFPRMEWFHKENEKWEEEFCPVQGSAFIPYELEAEVIFEEYEIVTIVKGELKRKYNLPELYKGKKAIDRIDPFESNFEIIYVTEKDTQQLSVVEASLDIYSNGELHRKNMIGIIKKI
;
A
#
# COMPACT_ATOMS: atom_id res chain seq x y z
N MET A 1 -36.12 -15.30 26.49
CA MET A 1 -35.81 -15.81 27.85
C MET A 1 -34.30 -15.90 27.98
N SER A 2 -33.71 -15.46 29.09
CA SER A 2 -32.27 -15.54 29.32
C SER A 2 -31.84 -17.00 29.48
N ARG A 3 -30.72 -17.36 28.83
CA ARG A 3 -30.17 -18.72 28.91
C ARG A 3 -29.24 -18.81 30.10
N ILE A 4 -29.17 -19.97 30.74
CA ILE A 4 -28.28 -20.19 31.89
C ILE A 4 -27.23 -21.22 31.51
N TYR A 5 -25.97 -20.84 31.64
CA TYR A 5 -24.83 -21.75 31.56
C TYR A 5 -24.46 -22.23 32.96
N LYS A 6 -24.38 -23.54 33.17
CA LYS A 6 -23.89 -24.11 34.43
C LYS A 6 -22.37 -24.25 34.38
N VAL A 7 -21.68 -23.57 35.29
CA VAL A 7 -20.21 -23.56 35.37
C VAL A 7 -19.70 -24.95 35.73
N LYS A 8 -18.69 -25.43 35.00
CA LYS A 8 -18.05 -26.73 35.21
C LYS A 8 -16.69 -26.58 35.86
N LYS A 9 -16.23 -27.64 36.52
CA LYS A 9 -14.88 -27.67 37.11
C LYS A 9 -13.84 -27.50 36.00
N GLY A 10 -13.00 -26.48 36.13
CA GLY A 10 -11.98 -26.13 35.15
C GLY A 10 -12.39 -25.05 34.15
N ASP A 11 -13.66 -24.62 34.14
CA ASP A 11 -14.08 -23.47 33.35
C ASP A 11 -13.38 -22.20 33.83
N THR A 12 -13.13 -21.30 32.89
CA THR A 12 -12.71 -19.92 33.14
C THR A 12 -13.61 -18.99 32.34
N LEU A 13 -13.67 -17.70 32.70
CA LEU A 13 -14.44 -16.72 31.91
C LEU A 13 -13.96 -16.70 30.45
N GLN A 14 -12.65 -16.86 30.23
CA GLN A 14 -12.04 -16.95 28.91
C GLN A 14 -12.62 -18.11 28.10
N LEU A 15 -12.56 -19.35 28.64
CA LEU A 15 -13.05 -20.54 27.95
C LEU A 15 -14.55 -20.47 27.64
N ILE A 16 -15.33 -19.87 28.55
CA ILE A 16 -16.77 -19.71 28.33
C ILE A 16 -17.02 -18.67 27.25
N ALA A 17 -16.34 -17.52 27.28
CA ALA A 17 -16.48 -16.47 26.27
C ALA A 17 -16.08 -16.97 24.87
N GLU A 18 -14.96 -17.71 24.77
CA GLU A 18 -14.51 -18.39 23.54
C GLU A 18 -15.55 -19.37 23.00
N LYS A 19 -16.14 -20.19 23.87
CA LYS A 19 -17.20 -21.14 23.48
C LYS A 19 -18.41 -20.43 22.85
N PHE A 20 -18.74 -19.24 23.31
CA PHE A 20 -19.85 -18.45 22.80
C PHE A 20 -19.42 -17.38 21.78
N GLN A 21 -18.14 -17.31 21.43
CA GLN A 21 -17.55 -16.38 20.46
C GLN A 21 -17.84 -14.90 20.77
N ILE A 22 -17.84 -14.53 22.05
CA ILE A 22 -18.02 -13.14 22.52
C ILE A 22 -16.84 -12.72 23.39
N SER A 23 -16.68 -11.42 23.65
CA SER A 23 -15.63 -10.96 24.56
C SER A 23 -15.91 -11.37 26.01
N VAL A 24 -14.86 -11.56 26.81
CA VAL A 24 -14.98 -11.76 28.27
C VAL A 24 -15.70 -10.57 28.91
N SER A 25 -15.49 -9.35 28.39
CA SER A 25 -16.14 -8.15 28.88
C SER A 25 -17.65 -8.20 28.66
N ASP A 26 -18.10 -8.62 27.47
CA ASP A 26 -19.52 -8.72 27.12
C ASP A 26 -20.22 -9.81 27.91
N LEU A 27 -19.61 -10.99 28.02
CA LEU A 27 -20.11 -12.09 28.85
C LEU A 27 -20.31 -11.62 30.30
N ARG A 28 -19.30 -10.95 30.86
CA ARG A 28 -19.34 -10.43 32.23
C ARG A 28 -20.38 -9.33 32.40
N HIS A 29 -20.40 -8.36 31.49
CA HIS A 29 -21.33 -7.24 31.53
C HIS A 29 -22.78 -7.74 31.45
N TYR A 30 -23.06 -8.64 30.51
CA TYR A 30 -24.40 -9.21 30.33
C TYR A 30 -24.91 -9.90 31.59
N HIS A 31 -24.05 -10.71 32.22
CA HIS A 31 -24.39 -11.41 33.46
C HIS A 31 -24.58 -10.44 34.63
N ASN A 32 -23.64 -9.52 34.85
CA ASN A 32 -23.67 -8.60 36.00
C ASN A 32 -24.88 -7.65 35.98
N MET A 33 -25.38 -7.31 34.79
CA MET A 33 -26.60 -6.50 34.64
C MET A 33 -27.90 -7.25 34.98
N ARG A 34 -27.84 -8.57 35.17
CA ARG A 34 -29.01 -9.46 35.31
C ARG A 34 -28.92 -10.42 36.49
N CYS A 35 -27.83 -10.40 37.25
CA CYS A 35 -27.62 -11.23 38.42
C CYS A 35 -27.77 -10.44 39.72
N GLU A 36 -27.87 -11.16 40.84
CA GLU A 36 -27.82 -10.56 42.17
C GLU A 36 -26.40 -10.10 42.54
N LEU A 37 -26.27 -9.15 43.48
CA LEU A 37 -24.97 -8.58 43.89
C LEU A 37 -23.93 -9.62 44.31
N TRP A 38 -24.35 -10.73 44.89
CA TRP A 38 -23.46 -11.80 45.35
C TRP A 38 -23.01 -12.76 44.24
N GLU A 39 -23.65 -12.71 43.07
CA GLU A 39 -23.29 -13.48 41.86
C GLU A 39 -22.37 -12.70 40.91
N LEU A 40 -22.08 -11.43 41.19
CA LEU A 40 -21.27 -10.57 40.33
C LEU A 40 -19.93 -11.20 39.95
N LEU A 41 -19.65 -11.16 38.65
CA LEU A 41 -18.39 -11.58 38.07
C LEU A 41 -17.39 -10.43 38.09
N GLU A 42 -16.20 -10.68 38.65
CA GLU A 42 -15.08 -9.74 38.66
C GLU A 42 -14.08 -10.07 37.52
N GLN A 43 -12.82 -10.37 37.85
CA GLN A 43 -11.79 -10.73 36.87
C GLN A 43 -11.71 -12.24 36.61
N LYS A 44 -12.13 -13.08 37.56
CA LYS A 44 -12.05 -14.55 37.48
C LYS A 44 -13.33 -15.17 38.02
N LEU A 45 -13.63 -16.39 37.57
CA LEU A 45 -14.66 -17.21 38.20
C LEU A 45 -14.21 -17.54 39.62
N THR A 46 -15.14 -17.43 40.57
CA THR A 46 -14.92 -17.89 41.94
C THR A 46 -15.57 -19.25 42.14
N SER A 47 -15.20 -19.96 43.19
CA SER A 47 -15.85 -21.24 43.55
C SER A 47 -17.33 -21.09 43.90
N LYS A 48 -17.83 -19.87 44.07
CA LYS A 48 -19.23 -19.55 44.35
C LYS A 48 -20.06 -19.33 43.07
N THR A 49 -19.40 -19.18 41.92
CA THR A 49 -20.08 -18.96 40.65
C THR A 49 -20.54 -20.31 40.08
N GLU A 50 -21.80 -20.66 40.33
CA GLU A 50 -22.39 -21.93 39.85
C GLU A 50 -23.02 -21.79 38.46
N ARG A 51 -23.41 -20.57 38.08
CA ARG A 51 -24.11 -20.28 36.83
C ARG A 51 -23.69 -18.95 36.23
N ILE A 52 -23.80 -18.84 34.91
CA ILE A 52 -23.67 -17.59 34.16
C ILE A 52 -24.93 -17.37 33.35
N ILE A 53 -25.43 -16.14 33.39
CA ILE A 53 -26.59 -15.70 32.61
C ILE A 53 -26.06 -15.30 31.24
N LEU A 54 -26.53 -15.99 30.22
CA LEU A 54 -26.13 -15.78 28.84
C LEU A 54 -27.17 -14.92 28.08
N PRO A 55 -26.70 -14.20 27.05
CA PRO A 55 -27.56 -13.55 26.06
C PRO A 55 -28.63 -14.47 25.48
N SER A 56 -29.75 -13.87 25.04
CA SER A 56 -30.67 -14.55 24.12
C SER A 56 -29.92 -14.91 22.81
N GLU A 57 -30.51 -15.77 21.97
CA GLU A 57 -29.86 -16.11 20.69
C GLU A 57 -29.71 -14.88 19.79
N GLU A 58 -30.71 -13.99 19.77
CA GLU A 58 -30.66 -12.73 19.03
C GLU A 58 -29.58 -11.79 19.56
N GLU A 59 -29.49 -11.60 20.88
CA GLU A 59 -28.45 -10.77 21.50
C GLU A 59 -27.05 -11.38 21.33
N LEU A 60 -26.94 -12.72 21.34
CA LEU A 60 -25.68 -13.42 21.15
C LEU A 60 -25.12 -13.17 19.74
N ILE A 61 -25.97 -13.23 18.70
CA ILE A 61 -25.56 -12.96 17.32
C ILE A 61 -24.98 -11.54 17.21
N ILE A 62 -25.63 -10.54 17.80
CA ILE A 62 -25.15 -9.14 17.79
C ILE A 62 -23.78 -9.01 18.47
N LEU A 63 -23.59 -9.67 19.62
CA LEU A 63 -22.31 -9.64 20.33
C LEU A 63 -21.21 -10.39 19.57
N GLN A 64 -21.54 -11.46 18.88
CA GLN A 64 -20.62 -12.20 18.02
C GLN A 64 -20.19 -11.36 16.82
N GLU A 65 -21.12 -10.70 16.13
CA GLU A 65 -20.84 -9.77 15.04
C GLU A 65 -19.92 -8.63 15.49
N HIS A 66 -20.21 -8.04 16.66
CA HIS A 66 -19.36 -7.01 17.26
C HIS A 66 -17.95 -7.53 17.56
N GLN A 67 -17.83 -8.71 18.19
CA GLN A 67 -16.53 -9.31 18.49
C GLN A 67 -15.74 -9.63 17.22
N GLN A 68 -16.39 -10.15 16.18
CA GLN A 68 -15.77 -10.38 14.88
C GLN A 68 -15.30 -9.09 14.22
N ALA A 69 -16.09 -8.02 14.28
CA ALA A 69 -15.70 -6.70 13.76
C ALA A 69 -14.48 -6.14 14.49
N VAL A 70 -14.40 -6.31 15.81
CA VAL A 70 -13.23 -5.89 16.61
C VAL A 70 -11.98 -6.69 16.23
N LEU A 71 -12.09 -8.01 16.07
CA LEU A 71 -10.96 -8.85 15.65
C LEU A 71 -10.46 -8.45 14.26
N LYS A 72 -11.38 -8.27 13.31
CA LYS A 72 -11.06 -7.80 11.95
C LYS A 72 -10.31 -6.46 11.96
N GLU A 73 -10.74 -5.50 12.78
CA GLU A 73 -10.05 -4.21 12.90
C GLU A 73 -8.65 -4.33 13.53
N GLN A 74 -8.42 -5.30 14.42
CA GLN A 74 -7.10 -5.57 15.00
C GLN A 74 -6.15 -6.27 14.02
N GLU A 75 -6.68 -7.14 13.16
CA GLU A 75 -5.91 -7.84 12.12
C GLU A 75 -5.49 -6.91 10.97
N ARG A 76 -6.26 -5.84 10.69
CA ARG A 76 -5.95 -4.87 9.63
C ARG A 76 -4.61 -4.15 9.84
N PRO A 77 -3.95 -3.72 8.75
CA PRO A 77 -2.86 -2.77 8.83
C PRO A 77 -3.27 -1.53 9.63
N SER A 78 -2.35 -0.99 10.44
CA SER A 78 -2.59 0.23 11.22
C SER A 78 -3.00 1.40 10.33
N ARG A 79 -3.90 2.27 10.84
CA ARG A 79 -4.31 3.53 10.18
C ARG A 79 -3.15 4.52 9.97
N TYR A 80 -2.08 4.33 10.73
CA TYR A 80 -0.81 5.04 10.58
C TYR A 80 0.27 4.08 10.12
N LEU A 81 1.21 4.60 9.34
CA LEU A 81 2.30 3.80 8.82
C LEU A 81 3.19 3.32 9.99
N ASP A 82 3.31 2.00 10.11
CA ASP A 82 4.15 1.34 11.11
C ASP A 82 5.39 0.74 10.45
N LYS A 83 6.52 0.74 11.17
CA LYS A 83 7.78 0.16 10.71
C LYS A 83 7.69 -1.31 10.29
N LYS A 84 6.70 -2.06 10.80
CA LYS A 84 6.50 -3.48 10.48
C LYS A 84 5.74 -3.72 9.17
N PHE A 85 5.12 -2.67 8.61
CA PHE A 85 4.26 -2.80 7.44
C PHE A 85 5.04 -3.29 6.22
N TYR A 86 6.27 -2.81 6.01
CA TYR A 86 7.10 -3.27 4.89
C TYR A 86 7.97 -4.46 5.29
N ALA A 87 8.09 -5.42 4.37
CA ALA A 87 9.16 -6.40 4.39
C ALA A 87 10.47 -5.75 3.95
N LYS A 88 11.58 -6.43 4.26
CA LYS A 88 12.92 -5.92 3.92
C LYS A 88 13.18 -6.00 2.43
N ASP A 89 12.81 -7.08 1.77
CA ASP A 89 13.19 -7.33 0.38
C ASP A 89 11.98 -7.76 -0.45
N TYR A 90 11.88 -7.22 -1.67
CA TYR A 90 10.82 -7.52 -2.63
C TYR A 90 11.40 -7.82 -4.01
N ASP A 91 10.75 -8.69 -4.76
CA ASP A 91 10.91 -8.79 -6.21
C ASP A 91 9.80 -8.02 -6.92
N VAL A 92 10.16 -7.31 -7.97
CA VAL A 92 9.26 -6.47 -8.75
C VAL A 92 9.31 -6.90 -10.21
N LYS A 93 8.12 -7.00 -10.82
CA LYS A 93 7.92 -7.23 -12.24
C LYS A 93 6.98 -6.17 -12.78
N GLU A 94 7.48 -5.33 -13.67
CA GLU A 94 6.69 -4.33 -14.37
C GLU A 94 6.47 -4.75 -15.83
N VAL A 95 5.25 -4.56 -16.31
CA VAL A 95 4.90 -4.77 -17.71
C VAL A 95 4.16 -3.53 -18.21
N VAL A 96 4.68 -2.92 -19.26
CA VAL A 96 4.02 -1.82 -19.97
C VAL A 96 3.65 -2.30 -21.36
N LEU A 97 2.35 -2.28 -21.65
CA LEU A 97 1.76 -2.60 -22.93
C LEU A 97 1.30 -1.32 -23.61
N THR A 98 1.74 -1.11 -24.84
CA THR A 98 1.23 -0.10 -25.78
C THR A 98 0.79 -0.80 -27.07
N SER A 99 0.15 -0.08 -27.98
CA SER A 99 -0.34 -0.66 -29.25
C SER A 99 0.77 -1.31 -30.10
N ASP A 100 2.02 -0.91 -29.92
CA ASP A 100 3.17 -1.32 -30.71
C ASP A 100 4.17 -2.21 -29.97
N LYS A 101 4.18 -2.19 -28.62
CA LYS A 101 5.26 -2.78 -27.82
C LYS A 101 4.77 -3.32 -26.48
N GLU A 102 5.46 -4.36 -26.03
CA GLU A 102 5.43 -4.86 -24.66
C GLU A 102 6.84 -4.72 -24.09
N VAL A 103 6.96 -4.01 -22.96
CA VAL A 103 8.23 -3.84 -22.25
C VAL A 103 8.09 -4.46 -20.87
N LYS A 104 8.99 -5.40 -20.56
CA LYS A 104 9.06 -6.07 -19.25
C LYS A 104 10.31 -5.61 -18.53
N THR A 105 10.16 -5.31 -17.24
CA THR A 105 11.28 -4.90 -16.39
C THR A 105 11.20 -5.65 -15.08
N ASP A 106 12.23 -6.46 -14.81
CA ASP A 106 12.33 -7.24 -13.59
C ASP A 106 13.49 -6.71 -12.74
N TYR A 107 13.25 -6.52 -11.45
CA TYR A 107 14.24 -5.98 -10.51
C TYR A 107 13.87 -6.34 -9.06
N SER A 108 14.80 -6.14 -8.14
CA SER A 108 14.54 -6.32 -6.71
C SER A 108 14.69 -5.02 -5.95
N LEU A 109 13.92 -4.88 -4.87
CA LEU A 109 13.99 -3.77 -3.93
C LEU A 109 14.46 -4.26 -2.57
N SER A 110 15.33 -3.48 -1.92
CA SER A 110 15.67 -3.63 -0.51
C SER A 110 15.30 -2.35 0.24
N LEU A 111 14.40 -2.49 1.21
CA LEU A 111 13.77 -1.43 1.97
C LEU A 111 14.29 -1.43 3.40
N GLN A 112 14.64 -0.25 3.90
CA GLN A 112 14.98 -0.04 5.30
C GLN A 112 14.27 1.21 5.81
N MET A 113 13.54 1.06 6.91
CA MET A 113 12.71 2.11 7.47
C MET A 113 13.27 2.61 8.81
N GLU A 114 13.44 3.92 8.90
CA GLU A 114 14.00 4.61 10.06
C GLU A 114 13.05 5.70 10.55
N LYS A 115 13.06 5.99 11.85
CA LYS A 115 12.22 7.03 12.42
C LYS A 115 12.76 8.41 12.03
N ALA A 116 11.90 9.27 11.48
CA ALA A 116 12.20 10.67 11.21
C ALA A 116 11.53 11.58 12.26
N GLU A 117 11.83 12.89 12.23
CA GLU A 117 11.22 13.88 13.14
C GLU A 117 9.69 13.93 12.98
N LYS A 118 9.22 13.84 11.74
CA LYS A 118 7.81 13.71 11.36
C LYS A 118 7.72 12.56 10.36
N GLY A 119 6.88 11.56 10.58
CA GLY A 119 6.80 10.41 9.67
C GLY A 119 8.03 9.50 9.72
N TRP A 120 8.50 9.05 8.56
CA TRP A 120 9.50 8.00 8.41
C TRP A 120 10.50 8.30 7.30
N SER A 121 11.75 7.87 7.49
CA SER A 121 12.77 7.85 6.44
C SER A 121 12.82 6.43 5.85
N MET A 122 12.55 6.30 4.57
CA MET A 122 12.57 5.05 3.82
C MET A 122 13.76 5.02 2.88
N ILE A 123 14.71 4.15 3.17
CA ILE A 123 15.86 3.88 2.32
C ILE A 123 15.47 2.79 1.34
N VAL A 124 15.53 3.10 0.04
CA VAL A 124 15.22 2.17 -1.05
C VAL A 124 16.48 1.93 -1.85
N ASN A 125 16.83 0.66 -2.01
CA ASN A 125 17.86 0.20 -2.93
C ASN A 125 17.21 -0.62 -4.04
N THR A 126 17.50 -0.29 -5.28
CA THR A 126 17.00 -1.03 -6.45
C THR A 126 18.14 -1.81 -7.12
N THR A 127 17.92 -3.09 -7.39
CA THR A 127 18.84 -3.95 -8.14
C THR A 127 18.14 -4.44 -9.41
N TYR A 128 18.56 -3.92 -10.56
CA TYR A 128 18.00 -4.31 -11.86
C TYR A 128 18.61 -5.63 -12.32
N GLN A 129 17.83 -6.44 -13.03
CA GLN A 129 18.37 -7.58 -13.78
C GLN A 129 19.20 -7.10 -14.98
N GLU A 130 19.97 -8.00 -15.59
CA GLU A 130 20.84 -7.67 -16.72
C GLU A 130 20.07 -7.02 -17.88
N ALA A 131 20.70 -6.04 -18.50
CA ALA A 131 20.10 -5.24 -19.55
C ALA A 131 20.37 -5.84 -20.93
N ASP A 132 19.36 -5.90 -21.79
CA ASP A 132 19.46 -6.54 -23.11
C ASP A 132 20.19 -5.68 -24.17
N THR A 133 20.28 -4.37 -23.95
CA THR A 133 20.86 -3.43 -24.91
C THR A 133 21.85 -2.47 -24.25
N LYS A 134 22.81 -1.97 -25.02
CA LYS A 134 23.76 -0.93 -24.55
C LYS A 134 23.07 0.34 -24.03
N PHE A 135 21.95 0.72 -24.62
CA PHE A 135 21.21 1.91 -24.16
C PHE A 135 20.52 1.64 -22.81
N THR A 136 19.95 0.45 -22.62
CA THR A 136 19.39 0.04 -21.33
C THR A 136 20.48 -0.14 -20.26
N GLU A 137 21.68 -0.57 -20.63
CA GLU A 137 22.84 -0.61 -19.73
C GLU A 137 23.22 0.80 -19.26
N LEU A 138 23.29 1.78 -20.18
CA LEU A 138 23.56 3.19 -19.85
C LEU A 138 22.52 3.75 -18.89
N ALA A 139 21.23 3.58 -19.20
CA ALA A 139 20.15 4.03 -18.34
C ALA A 139 20.23 3.38 -16.95
N THR A 140 20.52 2.07 -16.89
CA THR A 140 20.69 1.32 -15.65
C THR A 140 21.87 1.84 -14.84
N ALA A 141 23.01 2.12 -15.48
CA ALA A 141 24.18 2.70 -14.82
C ALA A 141 23.87 4.07 -14.20
N CYS A 142 23.14 4.93 -14.92
CA CYS A 142 22.69 6.21 -14.38
C CYS A 142 21.76 6.03 -13.17
N MET A 143 20.78 5.12 -13.23
CA MET A 143 19.87 4.84 -12.11
C MET A 143 20.62 4.24 -10.90
N GLN A 144 21.57 3.34 -11.12
CA GLN A 144 22.42 2.75 -10.08
C GLN A 144 23.36 3.78 -9.44
N ALA A 145 23.76 4.82 -10.18
CA ALA A 145 24.58 5.89 -9.64
C ALA A 145 23.84 6.75 -8.60
N MET A 146 22.51 6.76 -8.62
CA MET A 146 21.68 7.50 -7.65
C MET A 146 21.47 6.76 -6.34
N GLN A 147 21.60 5.43 -6.33
CA GLN A 147 21.28 4.60 -5.16
C GLN A 147 22.22 4.86 -3.97
N PRO A 148 21.74 4.70 -2.72
CA PRO A 148 20.34 4.50 -2.31
C PRO A 148 19.50 5.77 -2.41
N LEU A 149 18.20 5.64 -2.62
CA LEU A 149 17.25 6.75 -2.46
C LEU A 149 16.74 6.77 -1.02
N ARG A 150 16.65 7.95 -0.39
CA ARG A 150 16.02 8.13 0.93
C ARG A 150 14.77 8.98 0.81
N TYR A 151 13.61 8.34 0.79
CA TYR A 151 12.33 9.02 0.77
C TYR A 151 11.90 9.42 2.17
N HIS A 152 11.34 10.62 2.29
CA HIS A 152 10.54 10.98 3.44
C HIS A 152 9.10 10.53 3.22
N LEU A 153 8.58 9.67 4.09
CA LEU A 153 7.19 9.22 4.09
C LEU A 153 6.41 9.92 5.19
N SER A 154 5.16 10.30 4.91
CA SER A 154 4.30 10.88 5.94
C SER A 154 3.90 9.83 6.99
N ILE A 155 3.34 10.28 8.13
CA ILE A 155 2.79 9.38 9.16
C ILE A 155 1.68 8.46 8.64
N ASN A 156 1.04 8.84 7.52
CA ASN A 156 -0.05 8.09 6.90
C ASN A 156 0.42 7.36 5.63
N GLY A 157 1.72 7.34 5.31
CA GLY A 157 2.23 6.86 4.03
C GLY A 157 2.29 7.94 2.95
N GLY A 158 2.63 7.54 1.73
CA GLY A 158 2.96 8.46 0.64
C GLY A 158 4.31 9.16 0.80
N ILE A 159 5.01 9.32 -0.31
CA ILE A 159 6.28 10.05 -0.39
C ILE A 159 5.98 11.56 -0.37
N THR A 160 6.70 12.33 0.45
CA THR A 160 6.56 13.80 0.48
C THR A 160 7.86 14.55 0.18
N ASP A 161 9.03 13.91 0.34
CA ASP A 161 10.32 14.52 0.02
C ASP A 161 11.39 13.44 -0.27
N ILE A 162 12.55 13.88 -0.76
CA ILE A 162 13.78 13.09 -0.86
C ILE A 162 14.88 13.71 0.03
N GLU A 163 15.25 12.98 1.08
CA GLU A 163 16.11 13.50 2.15
C GLU A 163 17.58 13.62 1.72
N ASN A 164 18.04 12.71 0.85
CA ASN A 164 19.43 12.60 0.45
C ASN A 164 19.75 13.14 -0.95
N HIS A 165 18.95 14.08 -1.47
CA HIS A 165 19.13 14.68 -2.80
C HIS A 165 20.56 15.18 -3.07
N ARG A 166 21.15 15.89 -2.10
CA ARG A 166 22.54 16.37 -2.22
C ARG A 166 23.54 15.22 -2.37
N GLU A 167 23.40 14.17 -1.56
CA GLU A 167 24.28 13.00 -1.62
C GLU A 167 24.13 12.26 -2.96
N ILE A 168 22.91 12.21 -3.51
CA ILE A 168 22.63 11.63 -4.81
C ILE A 168 23.41 12.36 -5.92
N ILE A 169 23.38 13.70 -5.92
CA ILE A 169 24.15 14.50 -6.88
C ILE A 169 25.64 14.22 -6.74
N GLU A 170 26.17 14.25 -5.51
CA GLU A 170 27.59 14.02 -5.25
C GLU A 170 28.04 12.62 -5.73
N ARG A 171 27.26 11.58 -5.43
CA ARG A 171 27.51 10.20 -5.89
C ARG A 171 27.43 10.09 -7.41
N PHE A 172 26.42 10.68 -8.03
CA PHE A 172 26.26 10.64 -9.48
C PHE A 172 27.41 11.35 -10.18
N THR A 173 27.81 12.54 -9.73
CA THR A 173 28.95 13.29 -10.31
C THR A 173 30.25 12.48 -10.27
N GLN A 174 30.49 11.72 -9.20
CA GLN A 174 31.67 10.85 -9.11
C GLN A 174 31.61 9.69 -10.11
N LYS A 175 30.49 8.96 -10.14
CA LYS A 175 30.31 7.80 -11.04
C LYS A 175 30.17 8.18 -12.51
N ARG A 176 29.74 9.41 -12.80
CA ARG A 176 29.52 9.92 -14.15
C ARG A 176 30.77 9.79 -15.03
N ILE A 177 31.96 9.99 -14.45
CA ILE A 177 33.23 9.86 -15.17
C ILE A 177 33.40 8.43 -15.72
N ASP A 178 33.10 7.43 -14.89
CA ASP A 178 33.20 6.02 -15.28
C ASP A 178 32.13 5.65 -16.32
N ILE A 179 30.91 6.19 -16.16
CA ILE A 179 29.80 5.97 -17.10
C ILE A 179 30.16 6.54 -18.48
N GLU A 180 30.57 7.80 -18.56
CA GLU A 180 30.93 8.43 -19.84
C GLU A 180 32.18 7.81 -20.47
N GLY A 181 33.11 7.28 -19.65
CA GLY A 181 34.28 6.55 -20.13
C GLY A 181 33.94 5.18 -20.73
N TYR A 182 32.92 4.50 -20.22
CA TYR A 182 32.48 3.20 -20.75
C TYR A 182 31.53 3.34 -21.94
N PHE A 183 30.59 4.28 -21.88
CA PHE A 183 29.61 4.53 -22.94
C PHE A 183 30.08 5.68 -23.84
N GLU A 184 30.98 5.36 -24.77
CA GLU A 184 31.52 6.36 -25.70
C GLU A 184 30.48 6.79 -26.77
N GLY A 185 30.44 8.09 -27.08
CA GLY A 185 29.67 8.66 -28.19
C GLY A 185 28.79 9.85 -27.80
N GLU A 186 28.42 10.66 -28.79
CA GLU A 186 27.61 11.88 -28.57
C GLU A 186 26.23 11.58 -27.96
N LEU A 187 25.62 10.46 -28.33
CA LEU A 187 24.30 10.07 -27.80
C LEU A 187 24.37 9.74 -26.30
N ALA A 188 25.40 9.01 -25.86
CA ALA A 188 25.56 8.65 -24.45
C ALA A 188 25.88 9.88 -23.59
N LYS A 189 26.71 10.78 -24.11
CA LYS A 189 27.00 12.07 -23.45
C LYS A 189 25.76 12.95 -23.35
N SER A 190 25.02 13.11 -24.45
CA SER A 190 23.77 13.87 -24.46
C SER A 190 22.74 13.31 -23.47
N TYR A 191 22.64 11.98 -23.38
CA TYR A 191 21.77 11.32 -22.40
C TYR A 191 22.21 11.59 -20.95
N THR A 192 23.49 11.44 -20.64
CA THR A 192 24.03 11.68 -19.27
C THR A 192 23.95 13.16 -18.87
N ASP A 193 24.18 14.09 -19.81
CA ASP A 193 23.95 15.52 -19.63
C ASP A 193 22.49 15.80 -19.26
N ALA A 194 21.54 15.35 -20.10
CA ALA A 194 20.11 15.54 -19.85
C ALA A 194 19.66 14.90 -18.53
N PHE A 195 20.21 13.73 -18.19
CA PHE A 195 19.94 13.06 -16.92
C PHE A 195 20.41 13.91 -15.73
N TYR A 196 21.63 14.43 -15.79
CA TYR A 196 22.21 15.25 -14.73
C TYR A 196 21.46 16.57 -14.54
N GLU A 197 21.07 17.24 -15.63
CA GLU A 197 20.26 18.47 -15.58
C GLU A 197 18.94 18.25 -14.83
N LYS A 198 18.31 17.09 -14.99
CA LYS A 198 17.10 16.71 -14.27
C LYS A 198 17.36 16.25 -12.83
N LEU A 199 18.53 15.68 -12.57
CA LEU A 199 18.91 15.19 -11.26
C LEU A 199 19.15 16.32 -10.26
N ILE A 200 19.73 17.44 -10.71
CA ILE A 200 20.07 18.57 -9.82
C ILE A 200 18.84 19.38 -9.38
N ASP A 201 17.72 19.25 -10.09
CA ASP A 201 16.44 19.87 -9.76
C ASP A 201 15.69 18.97 -8.76
N LYS A 202 15.68 19.35 -7.48
CA LYS A 202 15.10 18.55 -6.40
C LYS A 202 13.59 18.40 -6.59
N GLU A 203 12.90 19.50 -6.89
CA GLU A 203 11.47 19.57 -7.09
C GLU A 203 11.02 18.70 -8.27
N TYR A 204 11.73 18.80 -9.39
CA TYR A 204 11.49 17.92 -10.53
C TYR A 204 11.73 16.45 -10.17
N MET A 205 12.81 16.14 -9.45
CA MET A 205 13.14 14.77 -9.07
C MET A 205 12.06 14.17 -8.17
N ILE A 206 11.63 14.87 -7.11
CA ILE A 206 10.61 14.36 -6.19
C ILE A 206 9.27 14.17 -6.90
N GLU A 207 8.87 15.10 -7.75
CA GLU A 207 7.63 15.00 -8.54
C GLU A 207 7.66 13.76 -9.44
N ARG A 208 8.77 13.53 -10.16
CA ARG A 208 8.92 12.36 -11.05
C ARG A 208 8.92 11.04 -10.31
N LEU A 209 9.51 11.02 -9.12
CA LEU A 209 9.50 9.84 -8.25
C LEU A 209 8.09 9.57 -7.72
N GLN A 210 7.37 10.58 -7.25
CA GLN A 210 5.98 10.44 -6.80
C GLN A 210 5.04 9.99 -7.92
N MET A 211 5.29 10.40 -9.18
CA MET A 211 4.51 10.00 -10.34
C MET A 211 4.82 8.60 -10.87
N SER A 212 5.85 7.92 -10.37
CA SER A 212 6.17 6.57 -10.84
C SER A 212 5.06 5.60 -10.40
N PHE A 213 4.68 4.66 -11.27
CA PHE A 213 3.61 3.71 -10.95
C PHE A 213 4.00 2.85 -9.73
N LEU A 214 5.25 2.37 -9.68
CA LEU A 214 5.83 1.70 -8.51
C LEU A 214 5.59 2.47 -7.21
N ASN A 215 5.97 3.75 -7.16
CA ASN A 215 5.92 4.49 -5.91
C ASN A 215 4.49 4.83 -5.50
N GLN A 216 3.60 5.07 -6.45
CA GLN A 216 2.17 5.32 -6.18
C GLN A 216 1.48 4.09 -5.56
N VAL A 217 1.89 2.87 -5.93
CA VAL A 217 1.29 1.63 -5.40
C VAL A 217 2.05 1.06 -4.21
N LEU A 218 3.37 1.22 -4.12
CA LEU A 218 4.17 0.67 -3.01
C LEU A 218 4.08 1.53 -1.74
N PHE A 219 3.84 2.83 -1.88
CA PHE A 219 3.71 3.76 -0.76
C PHE A 219 2.29 4.33 -0.66
N PRO A 220 1.26 3.48 -0.43
CA PRO A 220 -0.12 3.92 -0.35
C PRO A 220 -0.36 4.80 0.88
N ARG A 221 -1.53 5.45 0.92
CA ARG A 221 -2.03 6.00 2.18
C ARG A 221 -2.63 4.88 3.02
N MET A 222 -2.23 4.81 4.28
CA MET A 222 -2.68 3.78 5.22
C MET A 222 -4.18 3.81 5.51
N GLU A 223 -4.84 4.94 5.25
CA GLU A 223 -6.30 5.06 5.37
C GLU A 223 -7.06 4.20 4.34
N TRP A 224 -6.44 3.82 3.21
CA TRP A 224 -7.11 3.01 2.18
C TRP A 224 -7.53 1.64 2.72
N PHE A 225 -6.77 1.05 3.65
CA PHE A 225 -7.07 -0.23 4.30
C PHE A 225 -8.27 -0.17 5.27
N HIS A 226 -8.85 1.02 5.46
CA HIS A 226 -9.94 1.30 6.40
C HIS A 226 -11.19 1.91 5.74
N LYS A 227 -11.19 2.06 4.41
CA LYS A 227 -12.26 2.70 3.63
C LYS A 227 -13.19 1.68 2.94
N GLU A 228 -13.39 0.53 3.57
CA GLU A 228 -14.31 -0.49 3.08
C GLU A 228 -15.73 0.09 2.95
N ASN A 229 -16.36 -0.09 1.78
CA ASN A 229 -17.69 0.45 1.44
C ASN A 229 -17.79 2.00 1.44
N GLU A 230 -16.67 2.71 1.36
CA GLU A 230 -16.63 4.16 1.21
C GLU A 230 -16.04 4.53 -0.16
N LYS A 231 -16.64 5.53 -0.82
CA LYS A 231 -16.05 6.18 -2.00
C LYS A 231 -15.30 7.43 -1.59
N TRP A 232 -14.08 7.61 -2.08
CA TRP A 232 -13.29 8.82 -1.82
C TRP A 232 -12.56 9.33 -3.06
N GLU A 233 -12.03 10.55 -2.98
CA GLU A 233 -11.23 11.14 -4.05
C GLU A 233 -9.75 11.07 -3.70
N GLU A 234 -8.93 10.62 -4.64
CA GLU A 234 -7.47 10.59 -4.51
C GLU A 234 -6.82 11.12 -5.79
N GLU A 235 -5.73 11.87 -5.64
CA GLU A 235 -4.93 12.33 -6.78
C GLU A 235 -3.99 11.20 -7.23
N PHE A 236 -4.10 10.79 -8.49
CA PHE A 236 -3.28 9.73 -9.08
C PHE A 236 -2.73 10.18 -10.43
N CYS A 237 -1.52 9.77 -10.77
CA CYS A 237 -0.87 10.07 -12.03
C CYS A 237 -0.89 8.83 -12.94
N PRO A 238 -1.78 8.76 -13.96
CA PRO A 238 -1.92 7.58 -14.80
C PRO A 238 -0.74 7.39 -15.78
N VAL A 239 -0.08 8.48 -16.13
CA VAL A 239 1.03 8.49 -17.08
C VAL A 239 2.22 9.12 -16.39
N GLN A 240 3.31 8.36 -16.21
CA GLN A 240 4.51 8.87 -15.58
C GLN A 240 4.97 10.17 -16.26
N GLY A 241 5.17 11.21 -15.45
CA GLY A 241 5.68 12.49 -15.95
C GLY A 241 4.64 13.43 -16.57
N SER A 242 3.36 13.12 -16.40
CA SER A 242 2.23 13.95 -16.81
C SER A 242 1.78 14.89 -15.67
N ALA A 243 0.62 14.65 -15.08
CA ALA A 243 0.10 15.34 -13.92
C ALA A 243 -0.72 14.38 -13.05
N PHE A 244 -0.79 14.68 -11.75
CA PHE A 244 -1.78 14.08 -10.86
C PHE A 244 -3.17 14.60 -11.24
N ILE A 245 -4.15 13.71 -11.30
CA ILE A 245 -5.55 14.04 -11.54
C ILE A 245 -6.43 13.23 -10.59
N PRO A 246 -7.62 13.75 -10.22
CA PRO A 246 -8.49 13.09 -9.27
C PRO A 246 -9.16 11.85 -9.85
N TYR A 247 -9.05 10.75 -9.12
CA TYR A 247 -9.80 9.52 -9.29
C TYR A 247 -10.82 9.38 -8.16
N GLU A 248 -11.97 8.80 -8.47
CA GLU A 248 -12.88 8.27 -7.46
C GLU A 248 -12.47 6.84 -7.16
N LEU A 249 -12.15 6.56 -5.90
CA LEU A 249 -11.69 5.26 -5.42
C LEU A 249 -12.76 4.60 -4.56
N GLU A 250 -12.75 3.27 -4.56
CA GLU A 250 -13.46 2.41 -3.63
C GLU A 250 -12.56 1.25 -3.19
N ALA A 251 -12.81 0.71 -1.99
CA ALA A 251 -12.05 -0.41 -1.44
C ALA A 251 -12.96 -1.55 -0.97
N GLU A 252 -12.48 -2.77 -1.23
CA GLU A 252 -13.03 -4.02 -0.72
C GLU A 252 -11.96 -4.73 0.12
N VAL A 253 -12.36 -5.32 1.25
CA VAL A 253 -11.44 -6.01 2.17
C VAL A 253 -11.92 -7.44 2.42
N ILE A 254 -11.11 -8.40 2.01
CA ILE A 254 -11.38 -9.84 2.15
C ILE A 254 -10.46 -10.41 3.22
N PHE A 255 -11.04 -11.11 4.21
CA PHE A 255 -10.31 -11.74 5.31
C PHE A 255 -10.20 -13.24 5.04
N GLU A 256 -9.00 -13.69 4.67
CA GLU A 256 -8.68 -15.10 4.42
C GLU A 256 -8.19 -15.78 5.70
N GLU A 257 -7.77 -17.04 5.65
CA GLU A 257 -7.30 -17.78 6.85
C GLU A 257 -6.05 -17.14 7.48
N TYR A 258 -5.07 -16.76 6.65
CA TYR A 258 -3.76 -16.26 7.10
C TYR A 258 -3.45 -14.82 6.65
N GLU A 259 -4.25 -14.28 5.74
CA GLU A 259 -3.99 -13.01 5.08
C GLU A 259 -5.24 -12.15 4.93
N ILE A 260 -5.03 -10.87 4.64
CA ILE A 260 -6.06 -9.90 4.33
C ILE A 260 -5.75 -9.34 2.95
N VAL A 261 -6.72 -9.45 2.06
CA VAL A 261 -6.65 -8.91 0.70
C VAL A 261 -7.43 -7.60 0.67
N THR A 262 -6.77 -6.49 0.34
CA THR A 262 -7.41 -5.19 0.14
C THR A 262 -7.35 -4.84 -1.34
N ILE A 263 -8.51 -4.74 -1.97
CA ILE A 263 -8.65 -4.40 -3.39
C ILE A 263 -9.10 -2.96 -3.48
N VAL A 264 -8.29 -2.10 -4.10
CA VAL A 264 -8.59 -0.69 -4.33
C VAL A 264 -8.81 -0.49 -5.82
N LYS A 265 -10.00 -0.03 -6.18
CA LYS A 265 -10.36 0.32 -7.56
C LYS A 265 -10.46 1.82 -7.70
N GLY A 266 -9.97 2.36 -8.80
CA GLY A 266 -10.03 3.78 -9.11
C GLY A 266 -10.53 4.03 -10.51
N GLU A 267 -11.45 4.98 -10.66
CA GLU A 267 -11.97 5.44 -11.95
C GLU A 267 -11.81 6.95 -12.11
N LEU A 268 -11.52 7.40 -13.33
CA LEU A 268 -11.40 8.83 -13.62
C LEU A 268 -12.70 9.58 -13.38
N LYS A 269 -12.64 10.57 -12.49
CA LYS A 269 -13.79 11.41 -12.16
C LYS A 269 -14.16 12.42 -13.24
N ARG A 270 -13.20 12.78 -14.09
CA ARG A 270 -13.37 13.84 -15.11
C ARG A 270 -12.82 13.42 -16.45
N LYS A 271 -13.42 14.00 -17.49
CA LYS A 271 -13.12 13.78 -18.89
C LYS A 271 -11.93 14.65 -19.31
N TYR A 272 -10.71 14.11 -19.18
CA TYR A 272 -9.48 14.83 -19.51
C TYR A 272 -9.04 14.59 -20.95
N ASN A 273 -8.28 15.52 -21.52
CA ASN A 273 -7.61 15.37 -22.81
C ASN A 273 -6.25 14.68 -22.61
N LEU A 274 -6.04 13.50 -23.22
CA LEU A 274 -4.81 12.74 -23.05
C LEU A 274 -3.57 13.44 -23.66
N PRO A 275 -3.61 14.00 -24.89
CA PRO A 275 -2.49 14.76 -25.44
C PRO A 275 -2.03 15.96 -24.60
N GLU A 276 -2.95 16.73 -24.02
CA GLU A 276 -2.60 17.84 -23.13
C GLU A 276 -2.09 17.34 -21.77
N LEU A 277 -2.60 16.20 -21.28
CA LEU A 277 -2.09 15.56 -20.06
C LEU A 277 -0.63 15.14 -20.22
N TYR A 278 -0.23 14.56 -21.35
CA TYR A 278 1.19 14.28 -21.65
C TYR A 278 2.09 15.52 -21.59
N LYS A 279 1.53 16.72 -21.78
CA LYS A 279 2.24 18.01 -21.64
C LYS A 279 2.16 18.59 -20.21
N GLY A 280 1.67 17.82 -19.25
CA GLY A 280 1.47 18.23 -17.86
C GLY A 280 0.24 19.12 -17.63
N LYS A 281 -0.67 19.25 -18.62
CA LYS A 281 -1.83 20.14 -18.52
C LYS A 281 -3.11 19.38 -18.22
N LYS A 282 -3.83 19.81 -17.19
CA LYS A 282 -5.13 19.25 -16.76
C LYS A 282 -6.29 19.82 -17.59
N ALA A 283 -6.27 19.62 -18.91
CA ALA A 283 -7.30 20.13 -19.82
C ALA A 283 -8.52 19.20 -19.88
N ILE A 284 -9.73 19.75 -19.78
CA ILE A 284 -10.98 19.00 -19.90
C ILE A 284 -11.36 18.87 -21.38
N ASP A 285 -11.71 17.65 -21.80
CA ASP A 285 -12.22 17.33 -23.12
C ASP A 285 -13.66 16.83 -23.02
N ARG A 286 -14.57 17.37 -23.83
CA ARG A 286 -15.96 16.91 -23.89
C ARG A 286 -16.28 16.17 -25.18
N ILE A 287 -15.34 16.16 -26.12
CA ILE A 287 -15.50 15.61 -27.47
C ILE A 287 -14.85 14.23 -27.52
N ASP A 288 -13.58 14.13 -27.14
CA ASP A 288 -12.80 12.89 -27.16
C ASP A 288 -11.93 12.75 -25.90
N PRO A 289 -12.54 12.57 -24.73
CA PRO A 289 -11.79 12.33 -23.51
C PRO A 289 -11.20 10.92 -23.49
N PHE A 290 -10.10 10.77 -22.77
CA PHE A 290 -9.61 9.43 -22.43
C PHE A 290 -10.31 8.92 -21.17
N GLU A 291 -10.37 7.60 -21.06
CA GLU A 291 -10.82 6.88 -19.88
C GLU A 291 -9.62 6.18 -19.25
N SER A 292 -9.64 6.07 -17.93
CA SER A 292 -8.62 5.32 -17.21
C SER A 292 -9.20 4.78 -15.92
N ASN A 293 -8.85 3.54 -15.67
CA ASN A 293 -9.20 2.78 -14.49
C ASN A 293 -7.96 2.07 -13.99
N PHE A 294 -7.88 1.90 -12.68
CA PHE A 294 -6.84 1.07 -12.08
C PHE A 294 -7.43 0.17 -11.01
N GLU A 295 -6.76 -0.94 -10.79
CA GLU A 295 -7.01 -1.86 -9.69
C GLU A 295 -5.68 -2.13 -9.00
N ILE A 296 -5.65 -2.04 -7.67
CA ILE A 296 -4.51 -2.38 -6.84
C ILE A 296 -4.95 -3.37 -5.79
N ILE A 297 -4.29 -4.52 -5.73
CA ILE A 297 -4.51 -5.61 -4.79
C ILE A 297 -3.33 -5.61 -3.83
N TYR A 298 -3.61 -5.40 -2.54
CA TYR A 298 -2.65 -5.53 -1.46
C TYR A 298 -2.94 -6.81 -0.68
N VAL A 299 -1.91 -7.62 -0.45
CA VAL A 299 -2.00 -8.77 0.46
C VAL A 299 -1.14 -8.49 1.69
N THR A 300 -1.76 -8.61 2.86
CA THR A 300 -1.09 -8.39 4.15
C THR A 300 -1.27 -9.59 5.07
N GLU A 301 -0.21 -9.96 5.79
CA GLU A 301 -0.24 -11.06 6.76
C GLU A 301 -1.05 -10.66 8.00
N LYS A 302 -1.98 -11.51 8.47
CA LYS A 302 -2.86 -11.17 9.62
C LYS A 302 -2.10 -10.93 10.92
N ASP A 303 -1.13 -11.79 11.21
CA ASP A 303 -0.42 -11.76 12.51
C ASP A 303 0.58 -10.61 12.58
N THR A 304 1.26 -10.32 11.48
CA THR A 304 2.34 -9.34 11.44
C THR A 304 1.88 -7.98 10.91
N GLN A 305 0.77 -7.94 10.15
CA GLN A 305 0.30 -6.81 9.34
C GLN A 305 1.31 -6.39 8.26
N GLN A 306 2.25 -7.27 7.91
CA GLN A 306 3.27 -6.99 6.90
C GLN A 306 2.72 -7.18 5.49
N LEU A 307 3.04 -6.27 4.59
CA LEU A 307 2.73 -6.31 3.18
C LEU A 307 3.54 -7.40 2.49
N SER A 308 2.86 -8.43 2.01
CA SER A 308 3.46 -9.57 1.31
C SER A 308 3.41 -9.40 -0.21
N VAL A 309 2.31 -8.89 -0.74
CA VAL A 309 2.11 -8.73 -2.20
C VAL A 309 1.44 -7.40 -2.53
N VAL A 310 1.86 -6.79 -3.63
CA VAL A 310 1.10 -5.77 -4.35
C VAL A 310 0.98 -6.20 -5.80
N GLU A 311 -0.24 -6.35 -6.30
CA GLU A 311 -0.51 -6.48 -7.73
C GLU A 311 -1.32 -5.26 -8.17
N ALA A 312 -0.86 -4.54 -9.18
CA ALA A 312 -1.61 -3.41 -9.69
C ALA A 312 -1.67 -3.40 -11.21
N SER A 313 -2.78 -2.95 -11.74
CA SER A 313 -2.94 -2.65 -13.16
C SER A 313 -3.60 -1.30 -13.35
N LEU A 314 -3.17 -0.57 -14.38
CA LEU A 314 -3.75 0.69 -14.79
C LEU A 314 -3.93 0.66 -16.31
N ASP A 315 -5.16 0.85 -16.74
CA ASP A 315 -5.56 0.83 -18.13
C ASP A 315 -5.93 2.26 -18.56
N ILE A 316 -5.50 2.64 -19.76
CA ILE A 316 -5.82 3.92 -20.40
C ILE A 316 -6.45 3.60 -21.75
N TYR A 317 -7.68 4.09 -21.94
CA TYR A 317 -8.44 3.96 -23.17
C TYR A 317 -8.61 5.32 -23.84
N SER A 318 -8.49 5.35 -25.16
CA SER A 318 -8.79 6.54 -25.97
C SER A 318 -9.55 6.08 -27.21
N ASN A 319 -10.64 6.78 -27.55
CA ASN A 319 -11.56 6.37 -28.62
C ASN A 319 -12.09 4.92 -28.51
N GLY A 320 -12.23 4.40 -27.28
CA GLY A 320 -12.71 3.04 -27.01
C GLY A 320 -11.68 1.93 -27.22
N GLU A 321 -10.44 2.26 -27.58
CA GLU A 321 -9.34 1.31 -27.75
C GLU A 321 -8.33 1.43 -26.60
N LEU A 322 -7.72 0.30 -26.23
CA LEU A 322 -6.65 0.28 -25.23
C LEU A 322 -5.42 1.02 -25.79
N HIS A 323 -5.13 2.18 -25.23
CA HIS A 323 -3.98 2.99 -25.60
C HIS A 323 -2.72 2.54 -24.86
N ARG A 324 -2.87 2.25 -23.56
CA ARG A 324 -1.76 1.83 -22.69
C ARG A 324 -2.28 1.02 -21.51
N LYS A 325 -1.53 -0.01 -21.12
CA LYS A 325 -1.73 -0.76 -19.87
C LYS A 325 -0.41 -0.87 -19.12
N ASN A 326 -0.40 -0.47 -17.86
CA ASN A 326 0.72 -0.67 -16.94
C ASN A 326 0.31 -1.77 -15.95
N MET A 327 1.17 -2.74 -15.73
CA MET A 327 0.99 -3.79 -14.72
C MET A 327 2.25 -3.86 -13.87
N ILE A 328 2.07 -4.08 -12.57
CA ILE A 328 3.18 -4.29 -11.64
C ILE A 328 2.82 -5.36 -10.63
N GLY A 329 3.75 -6.29 -10.42
CA GLY A 329 3.70 -7.26 -9.34
C GLY A 329 4.89 -7.04 -8.41
N ILE A 330 4.64 -6.87 -7.12
CA ILE A 330 5.63 -6.68 -6.06
C ILE A 330 5.42 -7.80 -5.06
N ILE A 331 6.39 -8.68 -4.88
CA ILE A 331 6.27 -9.88 -4.04
C ILE A 331 7.39 -9.90 -3.02
N LYS A 332 7.04 -10.05 -1.74
CA LYS A 332 7.98 -10.18 -0.63
C LYS A 332 8.90 -11.39 -0.86
N LYS A 333 10.21 -11.20 -0.70
CA LYS A 333 11.18 -12.30 -0.70
C LYS A 333 11.07 -13.11 0.59
N ILE A 334 11.12 -14.43 0.44
CA ILE A 334 11.08 -15.40 1.54
C ILE A 334 12.50 -15.62 2.06
#